data_AF-A0A7R7JEP8-F1
#
_entry.id   AF-A0A7R7JEP8-F1
#
_cell.length_a   1.000
_cell.length_b   1.000
_cell.length_c   1.000
_cell.angle_alpha   90.00
_cell.angle_beta   90.00
_cell.angle_gamma   90.00
#
_symmetry.space_group_name_H-M   'P 1'
#
loop_
_entity.id
_entity.type
_entity.pdbx_description
1 polymer ?
#
loop_
_entity_poly.entity_id
_entity_poly.type
_entity_poly.pdbx_seq_one_letter_code
_entity_poly.pdbx_strand_id
1 'polypeptide(L)'
;MSLSRKKVRELVGLTFSDSGENPSNWFEIAVEFHAAAKLLSNPELGSFRLTYFFNAGLAIELALKATILAKGLSFETNHKLIDLGDQAQVGLTEDQLCTLELLSEIIIWGGRYPVPKNERQWDHYHDSILEKHVVRERIGNTGRTRAYPKRFPSLENYLAIWEACEEEFRRASG
;
A
#
# COMPACT_ATOMS: atom_id res chain seq x y z
N MET A 1 30.06 29.42 -20.83
CA MET A 1 29.00 29.35 -19.80
C MET A 1 28.80 27.90 -19.41
N SER A 2 28.81 27.53 -18.13
CA SER A 2 28.47 26.15 -17.74
C SER A 2 26.95 25.95 -17.80
N LEU A 3 26.52 24.76 -18.17
CA LEU A 3 25.11 24.40 -18.17
C LEU A 3 24.57 24.37 -16.74
N SER A 4 23.32 24.81 -16.56
CA SER A 4 22.64 24.65 -15.27
C SER A 4 22.39 23.17 -14.98
N ARG A 5 22.38 22.76 -13.71
CA ARG A 5 22.10 21.36 -13.31
C ARG A 5 20.76 20.86 -13.85
N LYS A 6 19.74 21.74 -13.94
CA LYS A 6 18.46 21.41 -14.56
C LYS A 6 18.63 21.06 -16.03
N LYS A 7 19.39 21.86 -16.78
CA LYS A 7 19.62 21.63 -18.21
C LYS A 7 20.41 20.35 -18.48
N VAL A 8 21.36 20.03 -17.60
CA VAL A 8 22.09 18.74 -17.67
C VAL A 8 21.15 17.55 -17.52
N ARG A 9 20.21 17.59 -16.56
CA ARG A 9 19.21 16.52 -16.37
C ARG A 9 18.26 16.37 -17.57
N GLU A 10 17.77 17.49 -18.10
CA GLU A 10 16.92 17.50 -19.30
C GLU A 10 17.62 16.87 -20.52
N LEU A 11 18.92 17.15 -20.71
CA LEU A 11 19.70 16.60 -21.83
C LEU A 11 19.88 15.08 -21.78
N VAL A 12 19.79 14.48 -20.59
CA VAL A 12 19.86 13.02 -20.39
C VAL A 12 18.48 12.38 -20.21
N GLY A 13 17.39 13.11 -20.48
CA GLY A 13 16.01 12.61 -20.35
C GLY A 13 15.52 12.47 -18.91
N LEU A 14 16.23 13.03 -17.92
CA LEU A 14 15.82 13.00 -16.52
C LEU A 14 14.95 14.23 -16.20
N THR A 15 13.70 14.23 -16.69
CA THR A 15 12.74 15.32 -16.45
C THR A 15 11.69 14.92 -15.40
N PHE A 16 11.01 15.92 -14.84
CA PHE A 16 9.94 15.70 -13.87
C PHE A 16 8.77 14.90 -14.46
N SER A 17 8.34 15.24 -15.69
CA SER A 17 7.28 14.51 -16.40
C SER A 17 7.72 13.09 -16.72
N ASP A 18 8.90 12.91 -17.32
CA ASP A 18 9.36 11.58 -17.73
C ASP A 18 9.54 10.65 -16.53
N SER A 19 9.98 11.20 -15.39
CA SER A 19 10.14 10.43 -14.17
C SER A 19 8.79 10.03 -13.56
N GLY A 20 7.82 10.95 -13.58
CA GLY A 20 6.51 10.78 -12.95
C GLY A 20 5.47 10.07 -13.81
N GLU A 21 5.63 10.04 -15.12
CA GLU A 21 4.69 9.41 -16.07
C GLU A 21 5.17 8.03 -16.53
N ASN A 22 6.43 7.67 -16.28
CA ASN A 22 6.96 6.36 -16.63
C ASN A 22 6.51 5.29 -15.61
N PRO A 23 5.69 4.30 -16.03
CA PRO A 23 5.18 3.25 -15.13
C PRO A 23 6.28 2.43 -14.46
N SER A 24 7.38 2.16 -15.15
CA SER A 24 8.48 1.33 -14.64
C SER A 24 9.17 1.98 -13.44
N ASN A 25 9.34 3.31 -13.45
CA ASN A 25 9.94 4.03 -12.32
C ASN A 25 9.13 3.84 -11.03
N TRP A 26 7.80 3.90 -11.14
CA TRP A 26 6.91 3.68 -9.98
C TRP A 26 6.97 2.23 -9.51
N PHE A 27 6.96 1.28 -10.45
CA PHE A 27 6.98 -0.14 -10.11
C PHE A 27 8.31 -0.58 -9.49
N GLU A 28 9.45 -0.04 -9.94
CA GLU A 28 10.76 -0.29 -9.33
C GLU A 28 10.79 0.14 -7.85
N ILE A 29 10.26 1.33 -7.53
CA ILE A 29 10.15 1.78 -6.14
C ILE A 29 9.17 0.89 -5.36
N ALA A 30 8.08 0.44 -5.98
CA ALA A 30 7.14 -0.51 -5.37
C ALA A 30 7.84 -1.81 -4.95
N VAL A 31 8.74 -2.34 -5.79
CA VAL A 31 9.54 -3.54 -5.52
C VAL A 31 10.50 -3.32 -4.34
N GLU A 32 11.12 -2.15 -4.20
CA GLU A 32 11.97 -1.82 -3.06
C GLU A 32 11.18 -1.84 -1.73
N PHE A 33 10.01 -1.21 -1.70
CA PHE A 33 9.13 -1.25 -0.52
C PHE A 33 8.59 -2.65 -0.24
N HIS A 34 8.30 -3.44 -1.28
CA HIS A 34 7.90 -4.84 -1.14
C HIS A 34 9.01 -5.68 -0.49
N ALA A 35 10.25 -5.52 -0.94
CA ALA A 35 11.41 -6.20 -0.35
C ALA A 35 11.59 -5.82 1.13
N ALA A 36 11.46 -4.52 1.46
CA ALA A 36 11.51 -4.05 2.84
C ALA A 36 10.38 -4.63 3.70
N ALA A 37 9.15 -4.67 3.19
CA ALA A 37 8.01 -5.29 3.89
C ALA A 37 8.28 -6.77 4.19
N LYS A 38 8.79 -7.54 3.21
CA LYS A 38 9.15 -8.95 3.43
C LYS A 38 10.21 -9.12 4.51
N LEU A 39 11.26 -8.30 4.49
CA LEU A 39 12.29 -8.34 5.53
C LEU A 39 11.71 -8.06 6.92
N LEU A 40 10.88 -7.03 7.05
CA LEU A 40 10.24 -6.64 8.32
C LEU A 40 9.20 -7.63 8.84
N SER A 41 8.70 -8.52 7.98
CA SER A 41 7.80 -9.60 8.39
C SER A 41 8.51 -10.77 9.09
N ASN A 42 9.85 -10.79 9.08
CA ASN A 42 10.62 -11.83 9.73
C ASN A 42 10.42 -11.79 11.27
N PRO A 43 9.88 -12.86 11.89
CA PRO A 43 9.64 -12.89 13.33
C PRO A 43 10.93 -12.76 14.17
N GLU A 44 12.10 -13.09 13.62
CA GLU A 44 13.39 -12.99 14.30
C GLU A 44 13.84 -11.54 14.54
N LEU A 45 13.35 -10.59 13.73
CA LEU A 45 13.66 -9.17 13.89
C LEU A 45 12.86 -8.52 15.04
N GLY A 46 11.83 -9.20 15.56
CA GLY A 46 10.91 -8.66 16.55
C GLY A 46 9.68 -8.01 15.91
N SER A 47 8.84 -7.38 16.75
CA SER A 47 7.52 -6.88 16.33
C SER A 47 7.60 -5.48 15.69
N PHE A 48 7.92 -5.41 14.40
CA PHE A 48 7.90 -4.17 13.60
C PHE A 48 6.59 -3.96 12.82
N ARG A 49 5.44 -4.18 13.48
CA ARG A 49 4.12 -4.21 12.81
C ARG A 49 3.80 -2.94 12.01
N LEU A 50 3.94 -1.76 12.60
CA LEU A 50 3.62 -0.50 11.91
C LEU A 50 4.56 -0.23 10.74
N THR A 51 5.86 -0.49 10.90
CA THR A 51 6.85 -0.33 9.83
C THR A 51 6.58 -1.32 8.70
N TYR A 52 6.24 -2.56 9.03
CA TYR A 52 5.83 -3.56 8.05
C TYR A 52 4.58 -3.11 7.28
N PHE A 53 3.50 -2.72 7.96
CA PHE A 53 2.27 -2.25 7.32
C PHE A 53 2.51 -1.00 6.46
N PHE A 54 3.35 -0.08 6.92
CA PHE A 54 3.68 1.13 6.16
C PHE A 54 4.41 0.80 4.86
N ASN A 55 5.43 -0.07 4.89
CA ASN A 55 6.14 -0.50 3.68
C ASN A 55 5.23 -1.32 2.77
N ALA A 56 4.41 -2.23 3.33
CA ALA A 56 3.43 -3.00 2.58
C ALA A 56 2.42 -2.09 1.86
N GLY A 57 1.87 -1.09 2.56
CA GLY A 57 0.93 -0.13 2.00
C GLY A 57 1.54 0.72 0.87
N LEU A 58 2.77 1.21 1.05
CA LEU A 58 3.48 1.96 0.00
C LEU A 58 3.81 1.09 -1.22
N ALA A 59 4.22 -0.17 -1.01
CA ALA A 59 4.46 -1.10 -2.10
C ALA A 59 3.20 -1.26 -2.97
N ILE A 60 2.03 -1.48 -2.33
CA ILE A 60 0.75 -1.57 -3.05
C ILE A 60 0.38 -0.25 -3.73
N GLU A 61 0.49 0.90 -3.04
CA GLU A 61 0.17 2.20 -3.63
C GLU A 61 0.94 2.46 -4.93
N LEU A 62 2.25 2.21 -4.90
CA LEU A 62 3.14 2.45 -6.01
C LEU A 62 2.89 1.47 -7.16
N ALA A 63 2.63 0.19 -6.85
CA ALA A 63 2.27 -0.81 -7.86
C ALA A 63 0.95 -0.48 -8.56
N LEU A 64 -0.06 -0.01 -7.81
CA LEU A 64 -1.34 0.43 -8.38
C LEU A 64 -1.16 1.67 -9.26
N LYS A 65 -0.42 2.69 -8.80
CA LYS A 65 -0.11 3.89 -9.58
C LYS A 65 0.66 3.56 -10.86
N ALA A 66 1.65 2.66 -10.77
CA ALA A 66 2.37 2.15 -11.93
C ALA A 66 1.42 1.49 -12.93
N THR A 67 0.50 0.64 -12.45
CA THR A 67 -0.50 -0.04 -13.30
C THR A 67 -1.42 0.95 -14.00
N ILE A 68 -1.90 1.97 -13.30
CA ILE A 68 -2.75 3.03 -13.87
C ILE A 68 -2.02 3.76 -15.00
N LEU A 69 -0.76 4.14 -14.79
CA LEU A 69 0.06 4.78 -15.83
C LEU A 69 0.33 3.86 -17.02
N ALA A 70 0.62 2.57 -16.77
CA ALA A 70 0.85 1.59 -17.82
C ALA A 70 -0.39 1.43 -18.74
N LYS A 71 -1.59 1.60 -18.18
CA LYS A 71 -2.86 1.65 -18.92
C LYS A 71 -3.12 2.98 -19.65
N GLY A 72 -2.19 3.94 -19.59
CA GLY A 72 -2.33 5.26 -20.21
C GLY A 72 -3.31 6.19 -19.48
N LEU A 73 -3.61 5.90 -18.21
CA LEU A 73 -4.50 6.69 -17.38
C LEU A 73 -3.71 7.57 -16.40
N SER A 74 -4.33 8.65 -15.92
CA SER A 74 -3.80 9.48 -14.83
C SER A 74 -4.50 9.15 -13.52
N PHE A 75 -3.77 9.12 -12.41
CA PHE A 75 -4.34 8.98 -11.07
C PHE A 75 -4.39 10.32 -10.32
N GLU A 76 -5.28 10.42 -9.34
CA GLU A 76 -5.24 11.52 -8.38
C GLU A 76 -4.13 11.31 -7.33
N THR A 77 -3.54 12.40 -6.86
CA THR A 77 -2.54 12.37 -5.78
C THR A 77 -3.22 12.16 -4.44
N ASN A 78 -3.70 10.94 -4.20
CA ASN A 78 -4.23 10.49 -2.91
C ASN A 78 -3.57 9.17 -2.48
N HIS A 79 -3.92 8.74 -1.27
CA HIS A 79 -3.39 7.54 -0.60
C HIS A 79 -4.48 6.48 -0.37
N LYS A 80 -5.61 6.57 -1.08
CA LYS A 80 -6.75 5.66 -0.89
C LYS A 80 -6.56 4.45 -1.79
N LEU A 81 -6.07 3.36 -1.21
CA LEU A 81 -5.70 2.17 -1.96
C LEU A 81 -6.88 1.48 -2.64
N ILE A 82 -8.09 1.56 -2.06
CA ILE A 82 -9.31 1.01 -2.68
C ILE A 82 -9.60 1.73 -4.01
N ASP A 83 -9.60 3.06 -4.00
CA ASP A 83 -9.87 3.89 -5.18
C ASP A 83 -8.81 3.63 -6.27
N LEU A 84 -7.53 3.52 -5.88
CA LEU A 84 -6.44 3.15 -6.79
C LEU A 84 -6.59 1.72 -7.32
N GLY A 85 -7.04 0.78 -6.50
CA GLY A 85 -7.29 -0.61 -6.88
C GLY A 85 -8.38 -0.75 -7.94
N ASP A 86 -9.49 -0.02 -7.75
CA ASP A 86 -10.60 0.06 -8.71
C ASP A 86 -10.14 0.71 -10.02
N GLN A 87 -9.43 1.84 -9.94
CA GLN A 87 -8.90 2.51 -11.13
C GLN A 87 -7.89 1.66 -11.90
N ALA A 88 -7.03 0.92 -11.18
CA ALA A 88 -6.09 -0.03 -11.76
C ALA A 88 -6.78 -1.32 -12.26
N GLN A 89 -8.06 -1.53 -11.94
CA GLN A 89 -8.85 -2.73 -12.23
C GLN A 89 -8.19 -4.03 -11.72
N VAL A 90 -7.58 -3.98 -10.54
CA VAL A 90 -6.99 -5.17 -9.92
C VAL A 90 -8.11 -6.00 -9.27
N GLY A 91 -8.21 -7.27 -9.67
CA GLY A 91 -9.24 -8.18 -9.16
C GLY A 91 -8.99 -8.60 -7.71
N LEU A 92 -9.42 -7.76 -6.75
CA LEU A 92 -9.31 -8.03 -5.32
C LEU A 92 -10.65 -8.45 -4.71
N THR A 93 -10.59 -9.31 -3.71
CA THR A 93 -11.76 -9.75 -2.93
C THR A 93 -12.21 -8.68 -1.93
N GLU A 94 -13.46 -8.74 -1.46
CA GLU A 94 -13.97 -7.84 -0.41
C GLU A 94 -13.12 -7.86 0.87
N ASP A 95 -12.59 -9.03 1.24
CA ASP A 95 -11.71 -9.17 2.41
C ASP A 95 -10.37 -8.44 2.18
N GLN A 96 -9.81 -8.49 0.98
CA GLN A 96 -8.60 -7.77 0.60
C GLN A 96 -8.85 -6.25 0.50
N LEU A 97 -10.04 -5.82 0.09
CA LEU A 97 -10.42 -4.40 0.14
C LEU A 97 -10.42 -3.87 1.58
N CYS A 98 -10.84 -4.67 2.57
CA CYS A 98 -10.68 -4.29 3.99
C CYS A 98 -9.19 -4.13 4.36
N THR A 99 -8.32 -5.00 3.84
CA THR A 99 -6.87 -4.86 4.02
C THR A 99 -6.34 -3.55 3.43
N LEU A 100 -6.79 -3.18 2.23
CA LEU A 100 -6.42 -1.92 1.58
C LEU A 100 -6.91 -0.69 2.35
N GLU A 101 -8.11 -0.74 2.94
CA GLU A 101 -8.64 0.33 3.79
C GLU A 101 -7.72 0.59 5.00
N LEU A 102 -7.34 -0.47 5.71
CA LEU A 102 -6.43 -0.36 6.84
C LEU A 102 -5.06 0.18 6.43
N LEU A 103 -4.48 -0.37 5.36
CA LEU A 103 -3.17 0.08 4.86
C LEU A 103 -3.21 1.55 4.42
N SER A 104 -4.33 2.03 3.88
CA SER A 104 -4.54 3.45 3.53
C SER A 104 -4.41 4.35 4.77
N GLU A 105 -5.05 4.01 5.88
CA GLU A 105 -4.92 4.78 7.13
C GLU A 105 -3.50 4.76 7.69
N ILE A 106 -2.80 3.62 7.58
CA ILE A 106 -1.41 3.50 8.01
C ILE A 106 -0.50 4.43 7.20
N ILE A 107 -0.62 4.47 5.88
CA ILE A 107 0.23 5.35 5.06
C ILE A 107 -0.15 6.83 5.22
N ILE A 108 -1.45 7.13 5.38
CA ILE A 108 -1.93 8.50 5.62
C ILE A 108 -1.36 9.04 6.94
N TRP A 109 -1.38 8.27 8.02
CA TRP A 109 -0.88 8.76 9.31
C TRP A 109 -0.33 7.67 10.24
N GLY A 110 -0.98 6.50 10.33
CA GLY A 110 -0.74 5.53 11.42
C GLY A 110 0.66 4.92 11.48
N GLY A 111 1.41 4.96 10.36
CA GLY A 111 2.81 4.56 10.30
C GLY A 111 3.81 5.66 10.63
N ARG A 112 3.37 6.92 10.75
CA ARG A 112 4.22 8.11 10.91
C ARG A 112 3.96 8.89 12.20
N TYR A 113 2.72 8.88 12.68
CA TYR A 113 2.27 9.68 13.81
C TYR A 113 1.49 8.82 14.81
N PRO A 114 1.59 9.12 16.12
CA PRO A 114 0.83 8.40 17.13
C PRO A 114 -0.67 8.71 17.09
N VAL A 115 -1.08 9.83 16.47
CA VAL A 115 -2.47 10.25 16.32
C VAL A 115 -2.69 10.90 14.93
N PRO A 116 -3.90 10.83 14.36
CA PRO A 116 -4.25 11.49 13.12
C PRO A 116 -4.46 13.00 13.34
N LYS A 117 -4.83 13.70 12.27
CA LYS A 117 -5.02 15.15 12.28
C LYS A 117 -6.19 15.60 13.16
N ASN A 118 -7.20 14.76 13.38
CA ASN A 118 -8.37 15.08 14.19
C ASN A 118 -8.95 13.83 14.87
N GLU A 119 -9.68 14.05 15.96
CA GLU A 119 -10.28 13.01 16.80
C GLU A 119 -11.31 12.16 16.04
N ARG A 120 -12.10 12.76 15.15
CA ARG A 120 -13.06 12.00 14.33
C ARG A 120 -12.37 10.91 13.48
N GLN A 121 -11.20 11.20 12.92
CA GLN A 121 -10.41 10.20 12.18
C GLN A 121 -9.88 9.11 13.12
N TRP A 122 -9.48 9.48 14.34
CA TRP A 122 -9.05 8.52 15.36
C TRP A 122 -10.15 7.55 15.73
N ASP A 123 -11.35 8.06 16.02
CA ASP A 123 -12.51 7.24 16.39
C ASP A 123 -12.91 6.33 15.23
N HIS A 124 -12.99 6.87 14.01
CA HIS A 124 -13.33 6.05 12.84
C HIS A 124 -12.32 4.90 12.61
N TYR A 125 -11.02 5.18 12.77
CA TYR A 125 -9.99 4.16 12.64
C TYR A 125 -10.15 3.04 13.68
N HIS A 126 -10.39 3.38 14.95
CA HIS A 126 -10.52 2.39 16.03
C HIS A 126 -11.85 1.64 16.00
N ASP A 127 -12.96 2.36 15.80
CA ASP A 127 -14.31 1.81 15.97
C ASP A 127 -14.84 1.14 14.70
N SER A 128 -14.33 1.51 13.52
CA SER A 128 -14.80 1.00 12.24
C SER A 128 -13.74 0.19 11.50
N ILE A 129 -12.55 0.76 11.30
CA ILE A 129 -11.53 0.15 10.43
C ILE A 129 -10.90 -1.04 11.15
N LEU A 130 -10.29 -0.84 12.34
CA LEU A 130 -9.66 -1.92 13.10
C LEU A 130 -10.62 -3.06 13.45
N GLU A 131 -11.88 -2.74 13.76
CA GLU A 131 -12.89 -3.74 14.11
C GLU A 131 -13.15 -4.76 12.97
N LYS A 132 -13.00 -4.36 11.70
CA LYS A 132 -13.13 -5.28 10.55
C LYS A 132 -12.08 -6.39 10.55
N HIS A 133 -10.97 -6.21 11.26
CA HIS A 133 -9.84 -7.15 11.32
C HIS A 133 -9.82 -7.99 12.59
N VAL A 134 -10.83 -7.87 13.46
CA VAL A 134 -10.89 -8.56 14.75
C VAL A 134 -12.05 -9.54 14.77
N VAL A 135 -11.78 -10.78 15.17
CA VAL A 135 -12.79 -11.80 15.46
C VAL A 135 -12.84 -12.01 16.96
N ARG A 136 -14.04 -11.90 17.55
CA ARG A 136 -14.30 -12.15 18.96
C ARG A 136 -15.21 -13.37 19.09
N GLU A 137 -14.69 -14.42 19.70
CA GLU A 137 -15.42 -15.66 19.97
C GLU A 137 -15.61 -15.79 21.48
N ARG A 138 -16.77 -16.32 21.90
CA ARG A 138 -17.04 -16.61 23.31
C ARG A 138 -17.28 -18.10 23.47
N ILE A 139 -16.49 -18.73 24.33
CA ILE A 139 -16.62 -20.14 24.68
C ILE A 139 -16.92 -20.18 26.19
N GLY A 140 -18.21 -20.35 26.54
CA GLY A 140 -18.68 -20.25 27.92
C GLY A 140 -18.38 -18.89 28.56
N ASN A 141 -17.58 -18.90 29.63
CA ASN A 141 -17.15 -17.68 30.35
C ASN A 141 -15.84 -17.07 29.83
N THR A 142 -15.19 -17.69 28.83
CA THR A 142 -13.93 -17.19 28.28
C THR A 142 -14.17 -16.53 26.93
N GLY A 143 -13.72 -15.29 26.78
CA GLY A 143 -13.67 -14.59 25.48
C GLY A 143 -12.29 -14.77 24.84
N ARG A 144 -12.26 -15.02 23.53
CA ARG A 144 -11.04 -15.07 22.71
C ARG A 144 -11.13 -14.02 21.61
N THR A 145 -10.13 -13.15 21.54
CA THR A 145 -9.98 -12.16 20.48
C THR A 145 -8.81 -12.58 19.60
N ARG A 146 -9.02 -12.64 18.28
CA ARG A 146 -7.99 -12.98 17.29
C ARG A 146 -8.09 -12.10 16.05
N ALA A 147 -7.00 -12.01 15.29
CA ALA A 147 -7.03 -11.36 13.99
C ALA A 147 -7.88 -12.18 13.00
N TYR A 148 -8.63 -11.50 12.15
CA TYR A 148 -9.37 -12.11 11.04
C TYR A 148 -8.36 -12.53 9.94
N PRO A 149 -8.17 -13.83 9.66
CA PRO A 149 -7.06 -14.29 8.82
C PRO A 149 -7.02 -13.71 7.40
N LYS A 150 -8.18 -13.56 6.76
CA LYS A 150 -8.29 -13.07 5.37
C LYS A 150 -8.25 -11.54 5.21
N ARG A 151 -8.53 -10.79 6.28
CA ARG A 151 -8.58 -9.32 6.24
C ARG A 151 -7.35 -8.69 6.86
N PHE A 152 -6.79 -9.35 7.87
CA PHE A 152 -5.59 -8.85 8.53
C PHE A 152 -4.44 -8.81 7.51
N PRO A 153 -3.62 -7.75 7.50
CA PRO A 153 -2.42 -7.67 6.66
C PRO A 153 -1.34 -8.62 7.20
N SER A 154 -1.60 -9.93 7.18
CA SER A 154 -0.57 -10.93 7.37
C SER A 154 0.36 -10.94 6.17
N LEU A 155 1.56 -11.52 6.31
CA LEU A 155 2.47 -11.70 5.18
C LEU A 155 1.78 -12.43 4.02
N GLU A 156 1.09 -13.54 4.31
CA GLU A 156 0.37 -14.33 3.32
C GLU A 156 -0.68 -13.49 2.56
N ASN A 157 -1.56 -12.78 3.27
CA ASN A 157 -2.60 -11.98 2.64
C ASN A 157 -2.01 -10.79 1.85
N TYR A 158 -0.98 -10.15 2.40
CA TYR A 158 -0.25 -9.09 1.70
C TYR A 158 0.39 -9.61 0.40
N LEU A 159 1.06 -10.77 0.43
CA LEU A 159 1.67 -11.35 -0.77
C LEU A 159 0.62 -11.67 -1.84
N ALA A 160 -0.55 -12.17 -1.46
CA ALA A 160 -1.64 -12.40 -2.41
C ALA A 160 -2.14 -11.11 -3.08
N ILE A 161 -2.22 -9.99 -2.34
CA ILE A 161 -2.56 -8.68 -2.91
C ILE A 161 -1.44 -8.17 -3.82
N TRP A 162 -0.18 -8.32 -3.40
CA TRP A 162 0.99 -7.93 -4.20
C TRP A 162 1.04 -8.69 -5.53
N GLU A 163 0.86 -10.01 -5.51
CA GLU A 163 0.85 -10.86 -6.71
C GLU A 163 -0.23 -10.39 -7.70
N ALA A 164 -1.44 -10.08 -7.20
CA ALA A 164 -2.52 -9.55 -8.04
C ALA A 164 -2.14 -8.20 -8.69
N CYS A 165 -1.50 -7.30 -7.94
CA CYS A 165 -1.03 -6.02 -8.47
C CYS A 165 0.10 -6.20 -9.50
N GLU A 166 1.06 -7.07 -9.21
CA GLU A 166 2.19 -7.35 -10.10
C GLU A 166 1.75 -8.03 -11.41
N GLU A 167 0.82 -8.98 -11.34
CA GLU A 167 0.23 -9.60 -12.53
C GLU A 167 -0.48 -8.57 -13.40
N GLU A 168 -1.28 -7.68 -12.80
CA GLU A 168 -2.02 -6.68 -13.55
C GLU A 168 -1.09 -5.63 -14.16
N PHE A 169 -0.03 -5.22 -13.45
CA PHE A 169 1.02 -4.37 -14.01
C PHE A 169 1.70 -5.04 -15.22
N ARG A 170 2.06 -6.33 -15.11
CA ARG A 170 2.66 -7.11 -16.19
C ARG A 170 1.74 -7.19 -17.42
N ARG A 171 0.43 -7.34 -17.22
CA ARG A 171 -0.57 -7.30 -18.31
C ARG A 171 -0.69 -5.93 -18.96
N ALA A 172 -0.63 -4.86 -18.17
CA ALA A 172 -0.73 -3.49 -18.67
C ALA A 172 0.53 -3.02 -19.40
N SER A 173 1.69 -3.60 -19.11
CA SER A 173 2.99 -3.19 -19.66
C SER A 173 3.48 -4.04 -20.84
N GLY A 174 2.76 -5.12 -21.19
CA GLY A 174 3.07 -6.02 -22.32
C GLY A 174 2.27 -5.68 -23.57
#